data_AF-A8Q096-F1
#
_entry.id   AF-A8Q096-F1
#
_cell.length_a   1.000
_cell.length_b   1.000
_cell.length_c   1.000
_cell.angle_alpha   90.00
_cell.angle_beta   90.00
_cell.angle_gamma   90.00
#
_symmetry.space_group_name_H-M   'P 1'
#
loop_
_entity.id
_entity.type
_entity.pdbx_description
1 polymer ?
#
loop_
_entity_poly.entity_id
_entity_poly.type
_entity_poly.pdbx_seq_one_letter_code
_entity_poly.pdbx_strand_id
1 'polypeptide(L)' 'MTQATWRQFFSYSKYTQVAARAVRQSLKETERVEAERRAFQALRYQEWKNGEASENISLAPPEK' A
#
# COMPACT_ATOMS: atom_id res chain seq x y z
N MET A 1 10.59 9.84 26.48
CA MET A 1 9.33 9.49 25.78
C MET A 1 9.70 8.55 24.66
N THR A 2 9.40 7.26 24.78
CA THR A 2 9.79 6.24 23.79
C THR A 2 8.90 6.33 22.55
N GLN A 3 9.52 6.51 21.39
CA GLN A 3 8.82 6.57 20.12
C GLN A 3 8.33 5.17 19.71
N ALA A 4 7.18 5.08 19.05
CA ALA A 4 6.66 3.80 18.57
C ALA A 4 7.63 3.11 17.59
N THR A 5 7.88 1.81 17.80
CA THR A 5 8.91 1.01 17.10
C THR A 5 8.79 1.06 15.57
N TRP A 6 7.56 1.10 15.03
CA TRP A 6 7.33 1.11 13.58
C TRP A 6 7.93 2.31 12.86
N ARG A 7 8.13 3.44 13.56
CA ARG A 7 8.67 4.68 12.98
C ARG A 7 10.10 4.54 12.48
N GLN A 8 10.83 3.50 12.90
CA GLN A 8 12.18 3.20 12.43
C GLN A 8 12.19 2.50 11.06
N PHE A 9 11.08 1.86 10.67
CA PHE A 9 11.04 0.99 9.49
C PHE A 9 10.26 1.60 8.33
N PHE A 10 9.21 2.35 8.62
CA PHE A 10 8.36 2.90 7.58
C PHE A 10 7.63 4.18 8.00
N SER A 11 7.17 4.93 7.00
CA SER A 11 6.43 6.18 7.19
C SER A 11 5.01 5.93 7.70
N TYR A 12 4.38 6.99 8.22
CA TYR A 12 3.00 6.94 8.71
C TYR A 12 1.99 6.47 7.64
N SER A 13 2.22 6.82 6.36
CA SER A 13 1.37 6.34 5.26
C SER A 13 1.40 4.82 5.15
N LYS A 14 2.59 4.20 5.26
CA LYS A 14 2.68 2.74 5.23
C LYS A 14 2.06 2.10 6.48
N TYR A 15 2.27 2.70 7.66
CA TYR A 15 1.66 2.24 8.92
C TYR A 15 0.14 2.15 8.80
N THR A 16 -0.50 3.24 8.36
CA THR A 16 -1.96 3.31 8.23
C THR A 16 -2.50 2.33 7.19
N GLN A 17 -1.80 2.12 6.08
CA GLN A 17 -2.15 1.11 5.08
C GLN A 17 -2.15 -0.32 5.67
N VAL A 18 -1.13 -0.66 6.46
CA VAL A 18 -1.01 -1.98 7.12
C VAL A 18 -2.12 -2.17 8.15
N ALA A 19 -2.34 -1.18 9.02
CA ALA A 19 -3.42 -1.21 10.00
C ALA A 19 -4.80 -1.34 9.34
N ALA A 20 -5.05 -0.56 8.28
CA ALA A 20 -6.30 -0.64 7.53
C ALA A 20 -6.51 -2.02 6.88
N ARG A 21 -5.45 -2.68 6.39
CA ARG A 21 -5.54 -4.06 5.88
C ARG A 21 -5.98 -5.03 6.98
N ALA A 22 -5.35 -4.97 8.15
CA ALA A 22 -5.70 -5.84 9.28
C ALA A 22 -7.16 -5.67 9.72
N VAL A 23 -7.64 -4.42 9.77
CA VAL A 23 -9.04 -4.12 10.10
C VAL A 23 -10.01 -4.69 9.07
N ARG A 24 -9.73 -4.54 7.76
CA ARG A 24 -10.59 -5.12 6.70
C ARG A 24 -10.71 -6.64 6.80
N GLN A 25 -9.61 -7.32 7.10
CA GLN A 25 -9.60 -8.79 7.28
C GLN A 25 -10.40 -9.23 8.51
N SER A 26 -10.67 -8.32 9.44
CA SER A 26 -11.46 -8.60 10.65
C SER A 26 -12.96 -8.36 10.46
N LEU A 27 -13.40 -7.88 9.29
CA LEU A 27 -14.81 -7.64 8.99
C LEU A 27 -15.54 -8.91 8.54
N LYS A 28 -16.87 -8.88 8.64
CA LYS A 28 -17.75 -9.90 8.05
C LYS A 28 -17.60 -9.90 6.53
N GLU A 29 -17.87 -11.05 5.92
CA GLU A 29 -17.61 -11.29 4.49
C GLU A 29 -18.26 -10.25 3.56
N THR A 30 -19.51 -9.87 3.82
CA THR A 30 -20.24 -8.88 3.02
C THR A 30 -19.50 -7.53 2.98
N GLU A 31 -19.11 -7.04 4.15
CA GLU A 31 -18.41 -5.75 4.30
C GLU A 31 -16.95 -5.84 3.85
N ARG A 32 -16.32 -7.02 4.01
CA ARG A 32 -14.93 -7.27 3.62
C ARG A 32 -14.77 -7.09 2.11
N VAL A 33 -15.67 -7.65 1.31
CA VAL A 33 -15.61 -7.58 -0.16
C VAL A 33 -15.63 -6.13 -0.65
N GLU A 34 -16.54 -5.31 -0.13
CA GLU A 34 -16.60 -3.89 -0.48
C GLU A 34 -15.38 -3.11 0.02
N ALA A 35 -14.88 -3.44 1.21
CA ALA A 35 -13.72 -2.78 1.78
C ALA A 35 -12.40 -3.15 1.07
N GLU A 36 -12.27 -4.37 0.55
CA GLU A 36 -11.10 -4.85 -0.19
C GLU A 36 -10.97 -4.21 -1.57
N ARG A 37 -12.08 -3.94 -2.25
CA ARG A 37 -12.06 -3.20 -3.53
C ARG A 37 -11.34 -1.87 -3.43
N ARG A 38 -11.45 -1.18 -2.28
CA ARG A 38 -10.76 0.10 -2.01
C ARG A 38 -9.25 -0.04 -1.78
N ALA A 39 -8.76 -1.24 -1.50
CA ALA A 39 -7.35 -1.49 -1.25
C ALA A 39 -6.54 -1.76 -2.53
N PHE A 40 -7.22 -2.04 -3.65
CA PHE A 40 -6.56 -2.30 -4.92
C PHE A 40 -6.04 -1.02 -5.56
N GLN A 41 -4.75 -1.01 -5.92
CA GLN A 41 -4.09 0.11 -6.58
C GLN A 41 -3.31 -0.41 -7.79
N ALA A 42 -3.86 -0.20 -8.99
CA ALA A 42 -3.21 -0.56 -10.26
C ALA A 42 -2.33 0.60 -10.79
N LEU A 43 -1.56 1.22 -9.92
CA LEU A 43 -0.73 2.36 -10.26
C LEU A 43 0.57 1.90 -10.92
N ARG A 44 1.05 2.69 -11.87
CA ARG A 44 2.34 2.52 -12.52
C ARG A 44 3.11 3.82 -12.38
N TYR A 45 4.39 3.74 -12.04
CA TYR A 45 5.24 4.92 -11.93
C TYR A 45 6.55 4.72 -12.68
N GLN A 46 7.14 5.83 -13.09
CA GLN A 46 8.40 5.87 -13.79
C GLN A 46 9.21 6.99 -13.17
N GLU A 47 10.47 6.70 -12.83
CA GLU A 47 11.38 7.72 -12.34
C GLU A 47 12.01 8.42 -13.54
N TRP A 48 11.97 9.75 -13.56
CA TRP A 48 12.61 10.55 -14.60
C TRP A 48 13.90 11.13 -14.03
N LYS A 49 15.02 10.85 -14.69
CA LYS A 49 16.35 11.35 -14.31
C LYS A 49 17.02 11.95 -15.54
N ASN A 50 17.53 13.17 -15.42
CA ASN A 50 18.22 13.88 -16.52
C ASN A 50 17.42 14.00 -17.83
N GLY A 51 16.09 14.00 -17.75
CA GLY A 51 15.21 14.07 -18.92
C GLY A 51 14.92 12.72 -19.60
N GLU A 52 15.51 11.63 -19.10
CA GLU A 52 15.23 10.28 -19.57
C GLU A 52 14.35 9.53 -18.58
N ALA A 53 13.48 8.69 -19.12
CA ALA A 53 12.46 7.98 -18.38
C ALA A 53 12.94 6.55 -18.06
N SER A 54 12.89 6.14 -16.79
CA SER A 54 13.35 4.80 -16.34
C SER A 54 12.47 3.66 -16.82
N GLU A 55 12.70 2.43 -16.37
CA GLU A 55 11.72 1.37 -16.53
C GLU A 55 10.38 1.73 -15.85
N ASN A 56 9.27 1.30 -16.45
CA ASN A 56 7.93 1.51 -15.93
C ASN A 56 7.63 0.46 -14.85
N ILE A 57 7.51 0.90 -13.60
CA ILE A 57 7.32 0.02 -12.45
C ILE A 57 5.84 -0.02 -12.09
N SER A 58 5.26 -1.22 -12.14
CA SER A 58 3.91 -1.48 -11.65
C SER A 58 3.90 -1.65 -10.13
N LEU A 59 3.03 -0.92 -9.44
CA LEU A 59 2.77 -1.05 -8.00
C LEU A 59 1.71 -2.11 -7.67
N ALA A 60 1.01 -2.63 -8.70
CA ALA A 60 0.07 -3.73 -8.52
C ALA A 60 0.84 -5.02 -8.14
N PRO A 61 0.31 -5.85 -7.23
CA PRO A 61 0.82 -7.19 -7.01
C PRO A 61 0.83 -7.98 -8.34
N PRO A 62 1.88 -8.76 -8.65
CA PRO A 62 1.85 -9.64 -9.81
C PRO A 62 0.70 -10.64 -9.67
N GLU A 63 -0.06 -10.88 -10.75
CA GLU A 63 -1.00 -12.01 -10.79
C GLU A 63 -0.20 -13.30 -10.53
N LYS A 64 -0.66 -14.08 -9.55
CA LYS A 64 -0.13 -15.41 -9.23
C LYS A 64 -0.89 -16.48 -10.00
#